data_AF-A0A4Q7DM13-F1
#
_entry.id   AF-A0A4Q7DM13-F1
#
_cell.length_a   1.000
_cell.length_b   1.000
_cell.length_c   1.000
_cell.angle_alpha   90.00
_cell.angle_beta   90.00
_cell.angle_gamma   90.00
#
_symmetry.space_group_name_H-M   'P 1'
#
loop_
_entity.id
_entity.type
_entity.pdbx_description
1 polymer ?
#
loop_
_entity_poly.entity_id
_entity_poly.type
_entity_poly.pdbx_seq_one_letter_code
_entity_poly.pdbx_strand_id
1 'polypeptide(L)'
;MKFNRNEMSALSGQQFTVGAHLATITDVKNQKSKNGDPMFKFDIEGNNGETANNWFLFGKPWSDGNLQRILVSIEDNNQTIAPIDYGHNEQTLNFLKNKRVFILVKERTGTYIDKNGDEKAATGTEIKTFLSRPEFASFGGGQQTQQKANDQFGGSPMEISDDQLPF
;
A
#
# COMPACT_ATOMS: atom_id res chain seq x y z
N MET A 1 -12.10 -11.26 35.90
CA MET A 1 -12.50 -11.50 34.49
C MET A 1 -12.24 -12.95 34.14
N LYS A 2 -13.13 -13.61 33.38
CA LYS A 2 -12.93 -15.00 32.93
C LYS A 2 -12.42 -14.99 31.49
N PHE A 3 -11.39 -15.77 31.20
CA PHE A 3 -10.82 -15.92 29.87
C PHE A 3 -11.82 -16.61 28.93
N ASN A 4 -12.15 -16.00 27.79
CA ASN A 4 -12.98 -16.59 26.73
C ASN A 4 -12.21 -16.57 25.39
N ARG A 5 -11.82 -17.75 24.90
CA ARG A 5 -11.07 -17.92 23.64
C ARG A 5 -11.89 -17.49 22.40
N ASN A 6 -13.22 -17.57 22.47
CA ASN A 6 -14.10 -17.25 21.35
C ASN A 6 -14.34 -15.74 21.17
N GLU A 7 -13.91 -14.93 22.14
CA GLU A 7 -13.94 -13.46 22.11
C GLU A 7 -12.57 -12.86 21.78
N MET A 8 -11.56 -13.68 21.45
CA MET A 8 -10.41 -13.16 20.72
C MET A 8 -10.89 -12.76 19.32
N SER A 9 -11.28 -11.50 19.14
CA SER A 9 -11.11 -10.87 17.83
C SER A 9 -9.68 -11.17 17.40
N ALA A 10 -9.50 -11.61 16.16
CA ALA A 10 -8.17 -11.61 15.59
C ALA A 10 -7.58 -10.22 15.88
N LEU A 11 -6.32 -10.15 16.30
CA LEU A 11 -5.53 -8.94 16.12
C LEU A 11 -5.37 -8.75 14.60
N SER A 12 -6.48 -8.53 13.89
CA SER A 12 -6.47 -8.10 12.51
C SER A 12 -5.90 -6.71 12.60
N GLY A 13 -4.62 -6.59 12.22
CA GLY A 13 -3.95 -5.30 12.14
C GLY A 13 -4.87 -4.30 11.47
N GLN A 14 -4.88 -3.08 11.99
CA GLN A 14 -5.73 -2.02 11.47
C GLN A 14 -5.51 -1.89 9.96
N GLN A 15 -6.57 -1.75 9.17
CA GLN A 15 -6.38 -1.50 7.73
C GLN A 15 -6.00 -0.03 7.53
N PHE A 16 -5.21 0.25 6.49
CA PHE A 16 -4.98 1.64 6.07
C PHE A 16 -6.30 2.27 5.64
N THR A 17 -6.53 3.52 6.02
CA THR A 17 -7.59 4.34 5.44
C THR A 17 -7.22 4.76 4.02
N VAL A 18 -8.21 5.21 3.24
CA VAL A 18 -7.97 5.76 1.90
C VAL A 18 -7.10 7.02 2.03
N GLY A 19 -6.12 7.17 1.15
CA GLY A 19 -5.23 8.32 1.10
C GLY A 19 -3.75 7.95 1.09
N ALA A 20 -2.89 8.97 1.23
CA ALA A 20 -1.45 8.79 1.24
C ALA A 20 -0.93 8.56 2.66
N HIS A 21 -0.05 7.57 2.82
CA HIS A 21 0.51 7.17 4.12
C HIS A 21 2.02 7.02 4.06
N LEU A 22 2.67 7.33 5.19
CA LEU A 22 4.05 6.92 5.44
C LEU A 22 4.02 5.53 6.07
N ALA A 23 4.74 4.59 5.47
CA ALA A 23 4.76 3.19 5.87
C ALA A 23 6.18 2.61 5.81
N THR A 24 6.34 1.41 6.36
CA THR A 24 7.58 0.63 6.31
C THR A 24 7.31 -0.72 5.69
N ILE A 25 8.16 -1.13 4.74
CA ILE A 25 8.20 -2.51 4.24
C ILE A 25 8.85 -3.36 5.33
N THR A 26 8.06 -4.08 6.12
CA THR A 26 8.55 -4.88 7.25
C THR A 26 9.14 -6.21 6.79
N ASP A 27 8.61 -6.77 5.70
CA ASP A 27 9.15 -7.99 5.10
C ASP A 27 8.94 -8.02 3.58
N VAL A 28 9.82 -8.77 2.91
CA VAL A 28 9.75 -9.03 1.47
C VAL A 28 10.02 -10.51 1.24
N LYS A 29 9.05 -11.19 0.63
CA LYS A 29 9.10 -12.63 0.36
C LYS A 29 9.14 -12.88 -1.13
N ASN A 30 10.05 -13.75 -1.55
CA ASN A 30 10.06 -14.26 -2.90
C ASN A 30 8.88 -15.23 -3.10
N GLN A 31 8.10 -15.02 -4.15
CA GLN A 31 6.89 -15.79 -4.47
C GLN A 31 6.77 -15.97 -5.99
N LYS A 32 5.84 -16.82 -6.40
CA LYS A 32 5.39 -16.93 -7.78
C LYS A 32 3.91 -16.59 -7.87
N SER A 33 3.50 -15.94 -8.95
CA SER A 33 2.09 -15.73 -9.25
C SER A 33 1.40 -17.07 -9.55
N LYS A 34 0.06 -17.08 -9.62
CA LYS A 34 -0.71 -18.26 -10.06
C LYS A 34 -0.29 -18.75 -11.46
N ASN A 35 0.20 -17.84 -12.29
CA ASN A 35 0.65 -18.13 -13.66
C ASN A 35 2.15 -18.46 -13.74
N GLY A 36 2.85 -18.55 -12.59
CA GLY A 36 4.28 -18.84 -12.53
C GLY A 36 5.20 -17.64 -12.70
N ASP A 37 4.65 -16.43 -12.89
CA ASP A 37 5.45 -15.22 -13.02
C ASP A 37 6.22 -14.90 -11.71
N PRO A 38 7.48 -14.46 -11.79
CA PRO A 38 8.26 -14.05 -10.63
C PRO A 38 7.63 -12.86 -9.91
N MET A 39 7.57 -12.92 -8.57
CA MET A 39 6.88 -11.91 -7.77
C MET A 39 7.55 -11.71 -6.40
N PHE A 40 7.49 -10.48 -5.90
CA PHE A 40 7.72 -10.19 -4.48
C PHE A 40 6.40 -9.90 -3.77
N LYS A 41 6.22 -10.49 -2.59
CA LYS A 41 5.18 -10.13 -1.63
C LYS A 41 5.79 -9.22 -0.57
N PHE A 42 5.25 -8.01 -0.43
CA PHE A 42 5.61 -7.04 0.58
C PHE A 42 4.61 -7.15 1.73
N ASP A 43 5.12 -7.21 2.95
CA ASP A 43 4.37 -6.97 4.16
C ASP A 43 4.69 -5.52 4.58
N ILE A 44 3.66 -4.68 4.73
CA ILE A 44 3.79 -3.23 4.92
C ILE A 44 3.04 -2.82 6.18
N GLU A 45 3.70 -1.99 7.00
CA GLU A 45 3.16 -1.49 8.26
C GLU A 45 3.15 0.05 8.30
N GLY A 46 2.03 0.62 8.74
CA GLY A 46 1.84 2.06 8.94
C GLY A 46 2.25 2.50 10.33
N ASN A 47 2.41 3.81 10.53
CA ASN A 47 2.88 4.34 11.82
C ASN A 47 1.91 4.10 13.00
N ASN A 48 0.65 3.78 12.74
CA ASN A 48 -0.35 3.53 13.79
C ASN A 48 -0.70 2.03 13.92
N GLY A 49 0.18 1.15 13.43
CA GLY A 49 -0.05 -0.29 13.42
C GLY A 49 -0.98 -0.77 12.32
N GLU A 50 -1.20 0.07 11.29
CA GLU A 50 -1.90 -0.39 10.09
C GLU A 50 -1.07 -1.46 9.37
N THR A 51 -1.70 -2.47 8.79
CA THR A 51 -1.00 -3.53 8.04
C THR A 51 -1.62 -3.75 6.67
N ALA A 52 -0.78 -3.99 5.67
CA ALA A 52 -1.20 -4.35 4.31
C ALA A 52 -0.20 -5.29 3.65
N ASN A 53 -0.69 -6.07 2.70
CA ASN A 53 0.15 -6.82 1.78
C ASN A 53 0.13 -6.13 0.41
N ASN A 54 1.27 -6.10 -0.27
CA ASN A 54 1.35 -5.70 -1.67
C ASN A 54 2.11 -6.74 -2.49
N TRP A 55 1.77 -6.89 -3.77
CA TRP A 55 2.38 -7.85 -4.67
C TRP A 55 2.99 -7.12 -5.87
N PHE A 56 4.27 -7.39 -6.11
CA PHE A 56 5.00 -6.82 -7.23
C PHE A 56 5.42 -7.93 -8.18
N LEU A 57 4.82 -7.96 -9.36
CA LEU A 57 5.20 -8.90 -10.42
C LEU A 57 6.37 -8.32 -11.20
N PHE A 58 7.32 -9.19 -11.57
CA PHE A 58 8.42 -8.85 -12.47
C PHE A 58 8.12 -9.30 -13.91
N GLY A 59 8.85 -8.72 -14.86
CA GLY A 59 8.78 -9.11 -16.28
C GLY A 59 7.53 -8.63 -17.02
N LYS A 60 6.80 -7.65 -16.48
CA LYS A 60 5.74 -6.94 -17.22
C LYS A 60 6.24 -5.56 -17.64
N PRO A 61 5.73 -4.97 -18.74
CA PRO A 61 6.18 -3.66 -19.23
C PRO A 61 6.09 -2.53 -18.18
N TRP A 62 5.15 -2.63 -17.24
CA TRP A 62 4.94 -1.67 -16.16
C TRP A 62 5.75 -1.96 -14.89
N SER A 63 6.37 -3.15 -14.78
CA SER A 63 7.08 -3.57 -13.57
C SER A 63 8.25 -2.64 -13.27
N ASP A 64 9.05 -2.30 -14.27
CA ASP A 64 10.27 -1.50 -14.09
C ASP A 64 9.94 -0.10 -13.54
N GLY A 65 8.89 0.54 -14.07
CA GLY A 65 8.40 1.82 -13.56
C GLY A 65 7.91 1.74 -12.11
N ASN A 66 7.24 0.63 -11.74
CA ASN A 66 6.80 0.43 -10.36
C ASN A 66 7.98 0.17 -9.41
N LEU A 67 9.04 -0.52 -9.84
CA LEU A 67 10.24 -0.71 -9.02
C LEU A 67 10.95 0.63 -8.81
N GLN A 68 11.10 1.42 -9.87
CA GLN A 68 11.66 2.77 -9.78
C GLN A 68 10.86 3.64 -8.81
N ARG A 69 9.52 3.59 -8.84
CA ARG A 69 8.69 4.30 -7.86
C ARG A 69 8.99 3.91 -6.41
N ILE A 70 9.20 2.62 -6.13
CA ILE A 70 9.60 2.17 -4.79
C ILE A 70 10.96 2.78 -4.41
N LEU A 71 11.94 2.73 -5.31
CA LEU A 71 13.29 3.27 -5.04
C LEU A 71 13.27 4.78 -4.81
N VAL A 72 12.54 5.53 -5.65
CA VAL A 72 12.34 6.99 -5.46
C VAL A 72 11.69 7.26 -4.10
N SER A 73 10.68 6.49 -3.72
CA SER A 73 10.03 6.63 -2.41
C SER A 73 10.99 6.42 -1.23
N ILE A 74 11.91 5.47 -1.36
CA ILE A 74 12.94 5.18 -0.35
C ILE A 74 13.97 6.31 -0.28
N GLU A 75 14.46 6.76 -1.43
CA GLU A 75 15.41 7.88 -1.53
C GLU A 75 14.80 9.16 -0.95
N ASP A 76 13.54 9.44 -1.31
CA ASP A 76 12.76 10.56 -0.79
C ASP A 76 12.43 10.42 0.70
N ASN A 77 12.61 9.25 1.31
CA ASN A 77 12.61 9.06 2.76
C ASN A 77 14.00 9.28 3.39
N ASN A 78 14.93 9.90 2.66
CA ASN A 78 16.33 10.15 3.04
C ASN A 78 17.12 8.85 3.32
N GLN A 79 16.75 7.75 2.67
CA GLN A 79 17.45 6.48 2.81
C GLN A 79 18.35 6.22 1.60
N THR A 80 19.58 5.78 1.85
CA THR A 80 20.54 5.48 0.79
C THR A 80 20.07 4.33 -0.10
N ILE A 81 20.12 4.55 -1.41
CA ILE A 81 19.94 3.54 -2.45
C ILE A 81 21.25 2.79 -2.63
N ALA A 82 21.20 1.46 -2.56
CA ALA A 82 22.39 0.64 -2.75
C ALA A 82 22.74 0.56 -4.24
N PRO A 83 24.03 0.62 -4.63
CA PRO A 83 24.45 0.48 -6.01
C PRO A 83 24.44 -1.00 -6.42
N ILE A 84 23.26 -1.61 -6.46
CA ILE A 84 23.04 -3.00 -6.86
C ILE A 84 22.23 -3.05 -8.16
N ASP A 85 22.29 -4.19 -8.85
CA ASP A 85 21.42 -4.44 -10.00
C ASP A 85 20.00 -4.78 -9.53
N TYR A 86 19.08 -3.85 -9.75
CA TYR A 86 17.72 -3.93 -9.26
C TYR A 86 16.85 -4.82 -10.16
N GLY A 87 16.32 -5.90 -9.60
CA GLY A 87 15.51 -6.87 -10.34
C GLY A 87 14.95 -7.98 -9.46
N HIS A 88 14.52 -9.09 -10.08
CA HIS A 88 14.06 -10.27 -9.34
C HIS A 88 15.26 -11.07 -8.82
N ASN A 89 15.91 -10.57 -7.77
CA ASN A 89 17.08 -11.19 -7.15
C ASN A 89 17.08 -11.00 -5.63
N GLU A 90 17.93 -11.78 -4.95
CA GLU A 90 18.03 -11.76 -3.49
C GLU A 90 18.56 -10.43 -2.94
N GLN A 91 19.46 -9.76 -3.69
CA GLN A 91 20.01 -8.46 -3.28
C GLN A 91 18.92 -7.39 -3.21
N THR A 92 18.04 -7.34 -4.23
CA THR A 92 16.89 -6.44 -4.28
C THR A 92 15.91 -6.76 -3.16
N LEU A 93 15.58 -8.04 -2.95
CA LEU A 93 14.70 -8.48 -1.87
C LEU A 93 15.22 -8.02 -0.50
N ASN A 94 16.51 -8.25 -0.23
CA ASN A 94 17.11 -7.88 1.05
C ASN A 94 17.24 -6.37 1.22
N PHE A 95 17.53 -5.64 0.13
CA PHE A 95 17.58 -4.19 0.16
C PHE A 95 16.22 -3.57 0.52
N LEU A 96 15.12 -4.11 -0.02
CA LEU A 96 13.78 -3.54 0.16
C LEU A 96 13.21 -3.75 1.57
N LYS A 97 13.76 -4.68 2.35
CA LYS A 97 13.34 -4.92 3.75
C LYS A 97 13.68 -3.74 4.65
N ASN A 98 12.79 -3.44 5.58
CA ASN A 98 12.89 -2.37 6.56
C ASN A 98 13.07 -0.97 5.94
N LYS A 99 12.57 -0.77 4.71
CA LYS A 99 12.61 0.54 4.03
C LYS A 99 11.32 1.30 4.26
N ARG A 100 11.45 2.59 4.54
CA ARG A 100 10.34 3.54 4.66
C ARG A 100 9.95 3.99 3.27
N VAL A 101 8.64 4.10 3.06
CA VAL A 101 8.04 4.40 1.77
C VAL A 101 6.78 5.24 1.97
N PHE A 102 6.46 6.03 0.97
CA PHE A 102 5.16 6.66 0.82
C PHE A 102 4.26 5.77 -0.04
N ILE A 103 3.05 5.48 0.43
CA ILE A 103 2.07 4.65 -0.29
C ILE A 103 0.79 5.43 -0.52
N LEU A 104 0.12 5.17 -1.64
CA LEU A 104 -1.24 5.60 -1.90
C LEU A 104 -2.18 4.41 -1.71
N VAL A 105 -3.14 4.56 -0.82
CA VAL A 105 -4.15 3.55 -0.52
C VAL A 105 -5.49 3.99 -1.10
N LYS A 106 -6.17 3.07 -1.80
CA LYS A 106 -7.53 3.26 -2.33
C LYS A 106 -8.47 2.20 -1.78
N GLU A 107 -9.77 2.46 -1.89
CA GLU A 107 -10.77 1.43 -1.65
C GLU A 107 -10.58 0.31 -2.67
N ARG A 108 -10.65 -0.93 -2.20
CA ARG A 108 -10.66 -2.07 -3.09
C ARG A 108 -12.00 -2.09 -3.81
N THR A 109 -11.96 -2.09 -5.13
CA THR A 109 -13.15 -2.16 -5.97
C THR A 109 -13.23 -3.52 -6.67
N GLY A 110 -14.44 -3.92 -7.07
CA GLY A 110 -14.71 -5.15 -7.79
C GLY A 110 -15.41 -6.22 -6.96
N THR A 111 -15.58 -7.39 -7.55
CA THR A 111 -16.28 -8.53 -6.97
C THR A 111 -15.40 -9.78 -6.98
N TYR A 112 -15.63 -10.68 -6.04
CA TYR A 112 -14.98 -11.98 -5.98
C TYR A 112 -16.01 -13.08 -5.76
N ILE A 113 -15.75 -14.25 -6.30
CA ILE A 113 -16.53 -15.45 -6.03
C ILE A 113 -16.02 -16.05 -4.72
N ASP A 114 -16.89 -16.16 -3.72
CA ASP A 114 -16.55 -16.78 -2.45
C ASP A 114 -16.49 -18.32 -2.58
N LYS A 115 -16.15 -19.00 -1.48
CA LYS A 115 -16.01 -20.47 -1.47
C LYS A 115 -17.31 -21.22 -1.76
N ASN A 116 -18.46 -20.55 -1.65
CA ASN A 116 -19.79 -21.09 -1.91
C ASN A 116 -20.26 -20.83 -3.34
N GLY A 117 -19.46 -20.11 -4.14
CA GLY A 117 -19.83 -19.74 -5.51
C GLY A 117 -20.58 -18.42 -5.63
N ASP A 118 -20.76 -17.68 -4.53
CA ASP A 118 -21.50 -16.42 -4.52
C ASP A 118 -20.60 -15.24 -4.87
N GLU A 119 -21.08 -14.36 -5.73
CA GLU A 119 -20.42 -13.09 -6.04
C GLU A 119 -20.58 -12.10 -4.89
N LYS A 120 -19.46 -11.66 -4.33
CA LYS A 120 -19.40 -10.67 -3.24
C LYS A 120 -18.57 -9.48 -3.63
N ALA A 121 -18.99 -8.30 -3.21
CA ALA A 121 -18.19 -7.09 -3.33
C ALA A 121 -16.90 -7.26 -2.51
N ALA A 122 -15.77 -6.91 -3.13
CA ALA A 122 -14.52 -6.79 -2.42
C ALA A 122 -14.62 -5.60 -1.45
N THR A 123 -14.32 -5.84 -0.17
CA THR A 123 -14.32 -4.81 0.87
C THR A 123 -12.90 -4.56 1.37
N GLY A 124 -12.68 -3.37 1.93
CA GLY A 124 -11.40 -2.94 2.49
C GLY A 124 -10.60 -2.05 1.55
N THR A 125 -9.30 -1.95 1.83
CA THR A 125 -8.38 -1.07 1.09
C THR A 125 -7.21 -1.84 0.49
N GLU A 126 -6.57 -1.22 -0.50
CA GLU A 126 -5.36 -1.76 -1.12
C GLU A 126 -4.38 -0.66 -1.50
N ILE A 127 -3.10 -1.04 -1.55
CA ILE A 127 -2.03 -0.14 -1.99
C ILE A 127 -2.10 -0.04 -3.51
N LYS A 128 -2.42 1.16 -4.00
CA LYS A 128 -2.51 1.45 -5.42
C LYS A 128 -1.13 1.65 -6.04
N THR A 129 -0.26 2.40 -5.37
CA THR A 129 1.09 2.73 -5.86
C THR A 129 1.98 3.25 -4.72
N PHE A 130 3.28 3.33 -4.98
CA PHE A 130 4.27 4.02 -4.14
C PHE A 130 4.47 5.43 -4.66
N LEU A 131 4.68 6.40 -3.77
CA LEU A 131 4.73 7.82 -4.10
C LEU A 131 6.14 8.40 -3.91
N SER A 132 6.47 9.40 -4.72
CA SER A 132 7.53 10.35 -4.41
C SER A 132 7.08 11.35 -3.33
N ARG A 133 8.01 12.10 -2.74
CA ARG A 133 7.73 13.12 -1.73
C ARG A 133 6.79 14.23 -2.24
N PRO A 134 6.97 14.80 -3.45
CA PRO A 134 6.03 15.79 -3.98
C PRO A 134 4.61 15.24 -4.14
N GLU A 135 4.47 14.00 -4.64
CA GLU A 135 3.17 13.35 -4.78
C GLU A 135 2.54 13.11 -3.41
N PHE A 136 3.30 12.58 -2.46
CA PHE A 136 2.85 12.38 -1.08
C PHE A 136 2.34 13.69 -0.45
N ALA A 137 3.04 14.81 -0.66
CA ALA A 137 2.60 16.12 -0.19
C ALA A 137 1.30 16.58 -0.87
N SER A 138 1.16 16.34 -2.19
CA SER A 138 -0.04 16.71 -2.94
C SER A 138 -1.31 16.00 -2.45
N PHE A 139 -1.17 14.78 -1.91
CA PHE A 139 -2.26 14.01 -1.30
C PHE A 139 -2.47 14.34 0.20
N GLY A 140 -1.96 15.47 0.69
CA GLY A 140 -2.15 15.92 2.07
C GLY A 140 -1.13 15.35 3.06
N GLY A 141 -0.04 14.71 2.61
CA GLY A 141 1.14 14.42 3.43
C GLY A 141 0.92 13.55 4.66
N GLY A 142 -0.13 12.72 4.66
CA GLY A 142 -0.53 11.92 5.82
C GLY A 142 -1.68 12.52 6.65
N GLN A 143 -2.43 13.49 6.12
CA GLN A 143 -3.76 13.81 6.68
C GLN A 143 -4.67 12.59 6.53
N GLN A 144 -4.67 11.76 7.57
CA GLN A 144 -5.80 10.92 7.91
C GLN A 144 -7.01 11.85 7.98
N THR A 145 -7.86 11.80 6.95
CA THR A 145 -9.18 12.39 7.03
C THR A 145 -9.91 11.64 8.13
N GLN A 146 -9.88 12.20 9.35
CA GLN A 146 -10.94 11.98 10.30
C GLN A 146 -12.22 12.36 9.57
N GLN A 147 -13.02 11.36 9.22
CA GLN A 147 -14.41 11.60 8.87
C GLN A 147 -15.06 12.28 10.08
N LYS A 148 -15.31 13.56 9.87
CA LYS A 148 -16.06 14.56 10.63
C LYS A 148 -16.93 13.99 11.75
N ALA A 149 -16.65 14.41 12.98
CA ALA A 149 -17.70 14.76 13.93
C ALA A 149 -17.80 16.27 13.99
N ASN A 150 -18.87 16.79 13.37
CA ASN A 150 -19.53 18.05 13.64
C ASN A 150 -18.65 19.32 13.77
N ASP A 151 -18.49 20.05 12.67
CA ASP A 151 -18.50 21.51 12.76
C ASP A 151 -19.28 22.10 11.59
N GLN A 152 -20.35 22.77 12.00
CA GLN A 152 -21.23 23.64 11.26
C GLN A 152 -20.39 24.83 10.76
N PHE A 153 -20.37 25.07 9.44
CA PHE A 153 -20.07 26.32 8.70
C PHE A 153 -19.36 26.00 7.36
N GLY A 154 -19.94 26.54 6.29
CA GLY A 154 -19.82 26.04 4.92
C GLY A 154 -18.48 26.25 4.21
N GLY A 155 -18.21 25.29 3.32
CA GLY A 155 -17.21 25.33 2.26
C GLY A 155 -17.28 24.01 1.49
N SER A 156 -17.75 24.05 0.24
CA SER A 156 -17.87 22.85 -0.60
C SER A 156 -16.50 22.19 -0.84
N PRO A 157 -16.40 20.85 -0.86
CA PRO A 157 -15.17 20.18 -1.27
C PRO A 157 -14.90 20.45 -2.76
N MET A 158 -13.68 20.84 -3.12
CA MET A 158 -13.25 20.84 -4.53
C MET A 158 -13.11 19.38 -4.99
N GLU A 159 -13.98 18.94 -5.90
CA GLU A 159 -13.82 17.71 -6.67
C GLU A 159 -12.65 17.92 -7.65
N ILE A 160 -11.56 17.18 -7.45
CA ILE A 160 -10.52 17.04 -8.48
C ILE A 160 -10.98 15.92 -9.40
N SER A 161 -11.27 16.25 -10.66
CA SER A 161 -11.68 15.28 -11.68
C SER A 161 -10.49 14.43 -12.15
N ASP A 162 -10.78 13.18 -12.52
CA ASP A 162 -9.80 12.18 -13.00
C ASP A 162 -8.94 12.65 -14.19
N ASP A 163 -9.37 13.68 -14.92
CA ASP A 163 -8.64 14.28 -16.05
C ASP A 163 -7.40 15.11 -15.67
N GLN A 164 -7.17 15.34 -14.37
CA GLN A 164 -6.00 16.11 -13.87
C GLN A 164 -4.83 15.24 -13.42
N LEU A 165 -4.92 13.91 -13.56
CA LEU A 165 -3.80 13.01 -13.28
C LEU A 165 -2.94 12.84 -14.54
N PRO A 166 -1.61 13.11 -14.50
CA PRO A 166 -0.74 12.80 -15.63
C PRO A 166 -0.66 11.28 -15.82
N PHE A 167 -0.83 10.85 -17.08
CA PHE A 167 -0.77 9.47 -17.55
C PHE A 167 0.59 8.80 -17.30
#